data_AF-A0A158KK62-F1
#
_entry.id   AF-A0A158KK62-F1
#
_cell.length_a   1.000
_cell.length_b   1.000
_cell.length_c   1.000
_cell.angle_alpha   90.00
_cell.angle_beta   90.00
_cell.angle_gamma   90.00
#
_symmetry.space_group_name_H-M   'P 1'
#
loop_
_entity.id
_entity.type
_entity.pdbx_description
1 polymer ?
#
loop_
_entity_poly.entity_id
_entity_poly.type
_entity_poly.pdbx_seq_one_letter_code
_entity_poly.pdbx_strand_id
1 'polypeptide(L)' 'MQAENQHYLRVYMGHLRQKLESDPAQPVHIVTETGVGYRLVGAQ' A
#
# COMPACT_ATOMS: atom_id res chain seq x y z
N MET A 1 2.88 21.39 -1.97
CA MET A 1 1.60 20.68 -2.16
C MET A 1 1.74 19.19 -2.51
N GLN A 2 2.91 18.64 -2.89
CA GLN A 2 3.04 17.19 -3.19
C GLN A 2 3.28 16.29 -1.96
N ALA A 3 3.89 16.80 -0.88
CA ALA A 3 4.27 16.00 0.28
C ALA A 3 3.06 15.50 1.11
N GLU A 4 2.00 16.31 1.22
CA GLU A 4 0.81 15.96 2.00
C GLU A 4 0.07 14.76 1.37
N ASN A 5 -0.06 14.74 0.04
CA ASN A 5 -0.71 13.65 -0.67
C ASN A 5 0.07 12.33 -0.56
N GLN A 6 1.41 12.38 -0.56
CA GLN A 6 2.23 11.18 -0.37
C GLN A 6 2.14 10.62 1.04
N HIS A 7 2.15 11.49 2.06
CA HIS A 7 1.96 11.05 3.44
C HIS A 7 0.59 10.40 3.62
N TYR A 8 -0.45 11.02 3.04
CA TYR A 8 -1.81 10.50 3.06
C TYR A 8 -1.93 9.13 2.39
N LEU A 9 -1.31 8.96 1.22
CA LEU A 9 -1.29 7.68 0.49
C LEU A 9 -0.66 6.56 1.34
N ARG A 10 0.48 6.81 1.98
CA ARG A 10 1.16 5.80 2.81
C ARG A 10 0.32 5.38 4.01
N VAL A 11 -0.31 6.33 4.69
CA VAL A 11 -1.20 6.06 5.83
C VAL A 11 -2.39 5.21 5.37
N TYR A 12 -3.03 5.60 4.26
CA TYR A 12 -4.18 4.88 3.74
C TYR A 12 -3.85 3.47 3.27
N MET A 13 -2.68 3.29 2.63
CA MET A 13 -2.17 1.97 2.26
C MET A 13 -1.86 1.09 3.48
N GLY A 14 -1.39 1.68 4.57
CA GLY A 14 -1.24 0.99 5.86
C GLY A 14 -2.59 0.46 6.38
N HIS A 15 -3.63 1.29 6.37
CA HIS A 15 -4.97 0.88 6.77
C HIS A 15 -5.58 -0.19 5.84
N LEU A 16 -5.33 -0.12 4.53
CA LEU A 16 -5.78 -1.14 3.58
C LEU A 16 -5.12 -2.48 3.85
N ARG A 17 -3.80 -2.51 4.07
CA ARG A 17 -3.07 -3.74 4.38
C ARG A 17 -3.55 -4.39 5.66
N GLN A 18 -3.85 -3.60 6.70
CA GLN A 18 -4.45 -4.12 7.94
C GLN A 18 -5.80 -4.82 7.75
N LYS A 19 -6.54 -4.48 6.69
CA LYS A 19 -7.86 -5.05 6.41
C LYS A 19 -7.82 -6.23 5.43
N LEU A 20 -6.83 -6.24 4.52
CA LEU A 20 -6.82 -7.14 3.37
C LEU A 20 -5.69 -8.18 3.40
N GLU A 21 -4.59 -7.89 4.10
CA GLU A 21 -3.46 -8.81 4.20
C GLU A 21 -3.60 -9.67 5.44
N SER A 22 -3.19 -10.94 5.34
CA SER A 22 -3.09 -11.82 6.52
C SER A 22 -2.00 -11.36 7.48
N ASP A 23 -0.86 -10.90 6.95
CA ASP A 23 0.19 -10.19 7.69
C ASP A 23 0.48 -8.83 7.02
N PRO A 24 0.07 -7.71 7.61
CA PRO A 24 0.30 -6.38 7.06
C PRO A 24 1.78 -5.99 6.89
N ALA A 25 2.69 -6.62 7.64
CA ALA A 25 4.14 -6.41 7.52
C ALA A 25 4.74 -7.18 6.34
N GLN A 26 4.05 -8.21 5.85
CA GLN A 26 4.43 -9.02 4.69
C GLN A 26 3.31 -9.03 3.64
N PRO A 27 3.01 -7.87 3.02
CA PRO A 27 1.86 -7.74 2.13
C PRO A 27 2.06 -8.55 0.83
N VAL A 28 1.06 -9.36 0.48
CA VAL A 28 1.08 -10.19 -0.74
C VAL A 28 0.14 -9.67 -1.82
N HIS A 29 -0.84 -8.82 -1.49
CA HIS A 29 -1.80 -8.23 -2.43
C HIS A 29 -1.43 -6.79 -2.81
N ILE A 30 -1.02 -5.97 -1.84
CA ILE A 30 -0.66 -4.56 -2.03
C ILE A 30 0.85 -4.40 -1.87
N VAL A 31 1.61 -4.59 -2.95
CA VAL A 31 3.08 -4.60 -2.94
C VAL A 31 3.62 -3.18 -3.11
N THR A 32 4.66 -2.82 -2.33
CA THR A 32 5.38 -1.56 -2.53
C THR A 32 6.34 -1.70 -3.71
N GLU A 33 6.22 -0.82 -4.70
CA GLU A 33 7.15 -0.70 -5.81
C GLU A 33 8.03 0.54 -5.59
N THR A 34 9.26 0.32 -5.12
CA THR A 34 10.18 1.37 -4.70
C THR A 34 10.42 2.38 -5.83
N GLY A 35 10.22 3.67 -5.54
CA GLY A 35 10.38 4.76 -6.50
C GLY A 35 9.16 4.98 -7.41
N VAL A 36 8.16 4.10 -7.37
CA VAL A 36 6.94 4.18 -8.21
C VAL A 36 5.71 4.39 -7.34
N GLY A 37 5.45 3.49 -6.38
CA GLY A 37 4.23 3.53 -5.57
C GLY A 37 3.82 2.16 -5.07
N TYR A 38 2.55 1.79 -5.30
CA TYR A 38 1.96 0.53 -4.87
C TYR A 38 1.34 -0.20 -6.05
N ARG A 39 1.42 -1.53 -6.04
CA ARG A 39 0.85 -2.41 -7.06
C ARG A 39 -0.11 -3.39 -6.40
N LEU A 40 -1.29 -3.52 -6.99
CA LEU A 40 -2.23 -4.59 -6.66
C LEU A 40 -1.87 -5.84 -7.47
N VAL A 41 -1.75 -6.98 -6.81
CA VAL A 41 -1.51 -8.29 -7.43
C VAL A 41 -2.57 -9.29 -6.98
N GLY A 42 -2.89 -10.27 -7.84
CA GLY A 42 -3.92 -11.28 -7.55
C GLY A 42 -5.36 -10.85 -7.81
N ALA A 43 -5.60 -9.63 -8.30
CA ALA A 43 -6.88 -9.26 -8.90
C ALA A 43 -6.97 -9.90 -10.30
N GLN A 44 -7.70 -11.00 -10.41
CA GLN A 44 -8.12 -11.60 -11.68
C GLN A 44 -9.60 -11.27 -11.91
#